data_AF-A0ABD3GD26-F1
#
_entry.id   AF-A0ABD3GD26-F1
#
_cell.length_a   1.000
_cell.length_b   1.000
_cell.length_c   1.000
_cell.angle_alpha   90.00
_cell.angle_beta   90.00
_cell.angle_gamma   90.00
#
_symmetry.space_group_name_H-M   'P 1'
#
loop_
_entity.id
_entity.type
_entity.pdbx_description
1 polymer ?
#
loop_
_entity_poly.entity_id
_entity_poly.type
_entity_poly.pdbx_seq_one_letter_code
_entity_poly.pdbx_strand_id
1 'polypeptide(L)'
;MLDLLEISLKKANFSYRRLDGTMSVLARDRAVTEFKTLLEVTVIIMSLKAASLGLNMVAACHVLLLDVWWNPTTEDQASKLIELSGSAK
;
A
#
# COMPACT_ATOMS: atom_id res chain seq x y z
N MET A 1 -3.65 -10.18 9.24
CA MET A 1 -3.43 -8.78 9.71
C MET A 1 -4.13 -7.79 8.81
N LEU A 2 -3.88 -7.81 7.49
CA LEU A 2 -4.62 -6.99 6.52
C LEU A 2 -6.14 -7.18 6.63
N ASP A 3 -6.62 -8.40 6.88
CA ASP A 3 -8.04 -8.69 7.04
C ASP A 3 -8.67 -7.96 8.25
N LEU A 4 -7.90 -7.73 9.32
CA LEU A 4 -8.36 -6.96 10.48
C LEU A 4 -8.47 -5.47 10.14
N LEU A 5 -7.51 -4.95 9.36
CA LEU A 5 -7.54 -3.60 8.82
C LEU A 5 -8.74 -3.40 7.88
N GLU A 6 -9.07 -4.39 7.04
CA GLU A 6 -10.27 -4.36 6.20
C GLU A 6 -11.54 -4.22 7.03
N ILE A 7 -11.66 -4.95 8.14
CA ILE A 7 -12.82 -4.84 9.04
C ILE A 7 -12.93 -3.42 9.58
N SER A 8 -11.82 -2.84 10.05
CA SER A 8 -11.81 -1.47 10.58
C SER A 8 -12.14 -0.42 9.51
N LEU A 9 -11.59 -0.55 8.30
CA LEU A 9 -11.86 0.34 7.18
C LEU A 9 -13.33 0.26 6.74
N LYS A 10 -13.89 -0.95 6.67
CA LYS A 10 -15.32 -1.17 6.38
C LYS A 10 -16.21 -0.54 7.44
N LYS A 11 -15.88 -0.69 8.73
CA LYS A 11 -16.63 -0.08 9.84
C LYS A 11 -16.60 1.45 9.79
N ALA A 12 -15.47 2.01 9.40
CA ALA A 12 -15.30 3.46 9.24
C ALA A 12 -15.80 3.98 7.88
N ASN A 13 -16.36 3.10 7.03
CA ASN A 13 -16.92 3.43 5.72
C ASN A 13 -15.93 4.10 4.76
N PHE A 14 -14.65 3.73 4.84
CA PHE A 14 -13.63 4.19 3.89
C PHE A 14 -13.61 3.33 2.64
N SER A 15 -13.60 3.98 1.49
CA SER A 15 -13.33 3.33 0.20
C SER A 15 -11.86 2.99 0.09
N TYR A 16 -11.57 1.68 0.07
CA TYR A 16 -10.21 1.17 0.03
C TYR A 16 -9.99 0.15 -1.09
N ARG A 17 -8.72 -0.09 -1.43
CA ARG A 17 -8.30 -1.22 -2.27
C ARG A 17 -7.27 -2.07 -1.56
N ARG A 18 -7.30 -3.36 -1.87
CA ARG A 18 -6.38 -4.35 -1.31
C ARG A 18 -5.39 -4.78 -2.39
N LEU A 19 -4.15 -4.96 -1.98
CA LEU A 19 -3.06 -5.40 -2.84
C LEU A 19 -2.18 -6.39 -2.09
N ASP A 20 -2.44 -7.68 -2.31
CA ASP A 20 -1.69 -8.76 -1.67
C ASP A 20 -1.26 -9.84 -2.65
N GLY A 21 -0.43 -10.77 -2.15
CA GLY A 21 0.21 -11.80 -2.98
C GLY A 21 -0.73 -12.89 -3.51
N THR A 22 -1.98 -12.94 -3.05
CA THR A 22 -2.99 -13.88 -3.56
C THR A 22 -3.71 -13.37 -4.80
N MET A 23 -3.55 -12.09 -5.13
CA MET A 23 -4.19 -11.48 -6.29
C MET A 23 -3.45 -11.80 -7.58
N SER A 24 -4.20 -11.97 -8.68
CA SER A 24 -3.60 -12.07 -10.01
C SER A 24 -2.96 -10.75 -10.43
N VAL A 25 -2.01 -10.82 -11.36
CA VAL A 25 -1.31 -9.63 -11.88
C VAL A 25 -2.30 -8.60 -12.45
N LEU A 26 -3.34 -9.06 -13.15
CA LEU A 26 -4.39 -8.19 -13.70
C LEU A 26 -5.22 -7.51 -12.61
N ALA A 27 -5.58 -8.24 -11.55
CA ALA A 27 -6.34 -7.66 -10.44
C ALA A 27 -5.52 -6.62 -9.67
N ARG A 28 -4.22 -6.88 -9.52
CA ARG A 28 -3.25 -5.95 -8.92
C ARG A 28 -3.18 -4.65 -9.72
N ASP A 29 -3.03 -4.74 -11.04
CA ASP A 29 -2.92 -3.57 -11.92
C ASP A 29 -4.21 -2.74 -11.93
N ARG A 30 -5.37 -3.41 -11.91
CA ARG A 30 -6.67 -2.75 -11.77
C ARG A 30 -6.79 -2.00 -10.45
N ALA A 31 -6.44 -2.63 -9.33
CA ALA A 31 -6.52 -1.98 -8.01
C ALA A 31 -5.64 -0.73 -7.93
N VAL A 32 -4.45 -0.78 -8.54
CA VAL A 32 -3.51 0.35 -8.61
C VAL A 32 -4.04 1.45 -9.52
N THR A 33 -4.60 1.08 -10.66
CA THR A 33 -5.23 2.03 -11.58
C THR A 33 -6.40 2.74 -10.92
N GLU A 34 -7.29 1.98 -10.27
CA GLU A 34 -8.43 2.54 -9.54
C GLU A 34 -7.99 3.48 -8.41
N PHE A 35 -6.92 3.14 -7.67
CA PHE A 35 -6.36 4.05 -6.66
C PHE A 35 -5.77 5.34 -7.25
N LYS A 36 -5.23 5.29 -8.48
CA LYS A 36 -4.69 6.46 -9.18
C LYS A 36 -5.76 7.34 -9.83
N THR A 37 -6.84 6.74 -10.32
CA THR A 37 -7.84 7.44 -11.13
C THR A 37 -9.07 7.86 -10.33
N LEU A 38 -9.47 7.09 -9.31
CA LEU A 38 -10.66 7.35 -8.52
C LEU A 38 -10.29 8.11 -7.25
N LEU A 39 -10.72 9.37 -7.17
CA LEU A 39 -10.61 10.19 -5.96
C LEU A 39 -11.39 9.62 -4.76
N GLU A 40 -12.37 8.75 -5.03
CA GLU A 40 -13.13 8.06 -3.99
C GLU A 40 -12.29 7.03 -3.23
N VAL A 41 -11.30 6.42 -3.89
CA VAL A 41 -10.43 5.40 -3.26
C VAL A 41 -9.27 6.12 -2.58
N THR A 42 -9.45 6.42 -1.30
CA THR A 42 -8.48 7.20 -0.51
C THR A 42 -7.40 6.34 0.13
N VAL A 43 -7.64 5.03 0.30
CA VAL A 43 -6.73 4.13 1.01
C VAL A 43 -6.42 2.91 0.16
N ILE A 44 -5.14 2.54 0.07
CA ILE A 44 -4.72 1.23 -0.43
C ILE A 44 -3.99 0.49 0.68
N ILE A 45 -4.44 -0.73 0.98
CA ILE A 45 -3.77 -1.61 1.93
C ILE A 45 -2.99 -2.66 1.15
N MET A 46 -1.75 -2.90 1.54
CA MET A 46 -0.89 -3.84 0.84
C MET A 46 0.00 -4.65 1.77
N SER A 47 0.38 -5.85 1.35
CA SER A 47 1.39 -6.61 2.07
C SER A 47 2.79 -6.12 1.73
N LEU A 48 3.73 -6.21 2.67
CA LEU A 48 5.13 -5.79 2.47
C LEU A 48 5.78 -6.49 1.26
N LYS A 49 5.48 -7.79 1.09
CA LYS A 49 5.91 -8.60 -0.06
C LYS A 49 5.33 -8.10 -1.39
N ALA A 50 4.12 -7.53 -1.37
CA ALA A 50 3.53 -6.94 -2.55
C ALA A 50 4.08 -5.53 -2.83
N ALA A 51 4.52 -4.80 -1.79
CA ALA A 51 5.16 -3.50 -1.90
C ALA A 51 6.57 -3.59 -2.53
N SER A 52 7.33 -4.63 -2.21
CA SER A 52 8.67 -4.85 -2.77
C SER A 52 8.69 -5.19 -4.27
N LEU A 53 7.52 -5.33 -4.92
CA LEU A 53 7.41 -5.65 -6.35
C LEU A 53 7.50 -4.42 -7.28
N GLY A 54 7.95 -3.26 -6.78
CA GLY A 54 8.22 -2.09 -7.62
C GLY A 54 6.96 -1.41 -8.15
N LEU A 55 5.88 -1.40 -7.36
CA LEU A 55 4.72 -0.59 -7.67
C LEU A 55 5.08 0.87 -7.52
N ASN A 56 5.24 1.57 -8.64
CA ASN A 56 5.52 3.01 -8.66
C ASN A 56 4.22 3.75 -8.25
N MET A 57 3.98 3.80 -6.95
CA MET A 57 2.83 4.47 -6.32
C MET A 57 3.10 5.98 -6.20
N VAL A 58 3.26 6.65 -7.33
CA VAL A 58 3.43 8.12 -7.41
C VAL A 58 2.21 8.88 -6.88
N ALA A 59 1.07 8.21 -6.68
CA ALA A 59 -0.17 8.81 -6.20
C ALA A 59 -0.33 8.79 -4.66
N ALA A 60 0.48 8.03 -3.93
CA ALA A 60 0.35 7.97 -2.48
C ALA A 60 1.17 9.09 -1.82
N CYS A 61 0.49 10.01 -1.13
CA CYS A 61 1.17 11.08 -0.38
C CYS A 61 1.72 10.61 0.97
N HIS A 62 1.09 9.61 1.59
CA HIS A 62 1.41 9.14 2.95
C HIS A 62 1.48 7.61 2.95
N VAL A 63 2.56 7.07 3.52
CA VAL A 63 2.78 5.62 3.68
C VAL A 63 2.87 5.30 5.17
N LEU A 64 2.00 4.41 5.63
CA LEU A 64 1.99 3.90 7.00
C LEU A 64 2.40 2.44 7.01
N LEU A 65 3.54 2.12 7.63
CA LEU A 65 3.97 0.74 7.81
C LEU A 65 3.31 0.18 9.09
N LEU A 66 2.40 -0.77 8.91
CA LEU A 66 1.70 -1.44 10.00
C LEU A 66 2.27 -2.85 10.16
N ASP A 67 3.42 -2.95 10.83
CA ASP A 67 3.95 -4.21 11.34
C ASP A 67 3.83 -4.26 12.86
N VAL A 68 3.35 -5.39 13.38
CA VAL A 68 3.18 -5.66 14.83
C VAL A 68 4.51 -6.02 15.51
N TRP A 69 5.58 -6.11 14.74
CA TRP A 69 6.89 -6.42 15.26
C TRP A 69 7.74 -5.17 15.23
N TRP A 70 8.06 -4.64 16.41
CA TRP A 70 9.14 -3.67 16.58
C TRP A 70 10.46 -4.37 16.21
N ASN A 71 10.81 -4.36 14.93
CA ASN A 71 12.11 -4.81 14.44
C ASN A 71 12.82 -3.61 13.78
N PRO A 72 13.90 -3.07 14.38
CA PRO A 72 14.60 -1.89 13.87
C PRO A 72 15.20 -2.06 12.46
N THR A 73 15.34 -3.30 11.98
CA THR A 73 15.87 -3.56 10.62
C THR A 73 14.84 -3.38 9.50
N THR A 74 13.54 -3.37 9.79
CA THR A 74 12.49 -3.22 8.78
C THR A 74 12.19 -1.75 8.45
N GLU A 75 12.49 -0.84 9.39
CA GLU A 75 12.28 0.61 9.22
C GLU A 75 13.25 1.22 8.18
N ASP A 76 14.52 0.81 8.19
CA ASP A 76 15.53 1.24 7.19
C ASP A 76 15.11 0.88 5.76
N GLN A 77 14.47 -0.27 5.58
CA GLN A 77 14.04 -0.75 4.27
C GLN A 77 12.80 0.01 3.76
N ALA A 78 11.92 0.45 4.67
CA ALA A 78 10.78 1.31 4.35
C ALA A 78 11.23 2.74 4.01
N SER A 79 12.16 3.31 4.78
CA SER A 79 12.73 4.64 4.53
C SER A 79 13.42 4.71 3.17
N LYS A 80 14.13 3.65 2.78
CA LYS A 80 14.75 3.54 1.45
C LYS A 80 13.75 3.53 0.29
N LEU A 81 12.53 3.05 0.49
CA LEU A 81 11.46 3.13 -0.52
C LEU A 81 10.95 4.56 -0.72
N ILE A 82 10.95 5.38 0.34
CA ILE A 82 10.54 6.78 0.27
C ILE A 82 11.60 7.64 -0.43
N GLU A 83 12.89 7.42 -0.17
CA GLU A 83 13.98 8.19 -0.80
C GLU A 83 14.03 8.06 -2.34
N LEU A 84 13.74 6.89 -2.89
CA LEU A 84 13.69 6.70 -4.35
C LEU A 84 12.57 7.50 -5.02
N SER A 85 11.52 7.89 -4.28
CA SER A 85 10.46 8.76 -4.79
C SER A 85 10.87 10.24 -4.85
N GLY A 86 11.86 10.65 -4.04
CA GLY A 86 12.38 12.02 -3.97
C GLY A 86 13.44 12.35 -5.03
N SER A 87 14.08 11.35 -5.63
CA SER A 87 15.16 11.55 -6.60
C SER A 87 14.69 11.67 -8.07
N ALA A 88 13.37 11.64 -8.31
CA ALA A 88 12.77 11.91 -9.61
C ALA A 88 12.30 13.37 -9.72
N LYS A 89 13.18 14.30 -9.34
CA LYS A 89 13.08 15.73 -9.66
C LYS A 89 14.20 16.13 -10.60
#